data_AF-A0A1F8QDI1-F1
#
_entry.id   AF-A0A1F8QDI1-F1
#
_cell.length_a   1.000
_cell.length_b   1.000
_cell.length_c   1.000
_cell.angle_alpha   90.00
_cell.angle_beta   90.00
_cell.angle_gamma   90.00
#
_symmetry.space_group_name_H-M   'P 1'
#
loop_
_entity.id
_entity.type
_entity.pdbx_description
1 polymer ?
#
loop_
_entity_poly.entity_id
_entity_poly.type
_entity_poly.pdbx_seq_one_letter_code
_entity_poly.pdbx_strand_id
1 'polypeptide(L)'
;MTRSVGQNGTIHFYEHEPRGAKMADTIFRRLRLSNNEIAISVRTIEQHLRPAQLARAANVANRAIYRFFRDTGDVGIDICVLALADSRGKSSPVVDDPQDAQLRSTLTTLLERYYRAPQAVVAPPALVDGRTLMRELNMPPGPRIGELLEAIREAQADGEVKTVEDALAFARKWETGKQGNR
;
A
#
# COMPACT_ATOMS: atom_id res chain seq x y z
N MET A 1 -5.57 18.31 -18.67
CA MET A 1 -4.88 18.23 -17.35
C MET A 1 -4.88 19.63 -16.74
N THR A 2 -5.31 19.76 -15.49
CA THR A 2 -5.27 21.04 -14.76
C THR A 2 -3.92 21.19 -14.09
N ARG A 3 -2.95 21.72 -14.86
CA ARG A 3 -1.69 22.22 -14.33
C ARG A 3 -2.00 23.38 -13.39
N SER A 4 -1.74 23.21 -12.10
CA SER A 4 -1.75 24.31 -11.13
C SER A 4 -0.32 24.63 -10.71
N VAL A 5 0.02 25.92 -10.61
CA VAL A 5 1.32 26.37 -10.13
C VAL A 5 1.10 26.94 -8.74
N GLY A 6 1.71 26.35 -7.73
CA GLY A 6 1.70 26.86 -6.36
C GLY A 6 2.48 28.18 -6.26
N GLN A 7 2.29 28.91 -5.17
CA GLN A 7 2.92 30.22 -4.96
C GLN A 7 4.46 30.19 -5.00
N ASN A 8 5.05 29.01 -4.80
CA ASN A 8 6.51 28.80 -4.82
C ASN A 8 7.04 28.34 -6.19
N GLY A 9 6.20 28.36 -7.24
CA GLY A 9 6.56 27.87 -8.57
C GLY A 9 6.40 26.35 -8.76
N THR A 10 6.06 25.60 -7.69
CA THR A 10 5.83 24.15 -7.75
C THR A 10 4.61 23.83 -8.60
N ILE A 11 4.77 22.98 -9.61
CA ILE A 11 3.68 22.52 -10.45
C ILE A 11 2.99 21.32 -9.79
N HIS A 12 1.69 21.41 -9.58
CA HIS A 12 0.83 20.32 -9.12
C HIS A 12 -0.18 19.94 -10.20
N PHE A 13 -0.48 18.66 -10.29
CA PHE A 13 -1.56 18.12 -11.10
C PHE A 13 -2.49 17.34 -10.17
N TYR A 14 -3.57 17.97 -9.72
CA TYR A 14 -4.52 17.27 -8.85
C TYR A 14 -5.29 16.19 -9.66
N GLU A 15 -5.51 15.03 -9.04
CA GLU A 15 -6.24 13.88 -9.62
C GLU A 15 -5.64 13.34 -10.94
N HIS A 16 -4.34 13.55 -11.17
CA HIS A 16 -3.73 13.07 -12.41
C HIS A 16 -3.55 11.56 -12.44
N GLU A 17 -3.53 10.90 -11.28
CA GLU A 17 -3.43 9.46 -11.16
C GLU A 17 -4.68 8.75 -11.75
N PRO A 18 -5.91 9.01 -11.26
CA PRO A 18 -7.11 8.37 -11.83
C PRO A 18 -7.40 8.84 -13.26
N ARG A 19 -7.12 10.11 -13.59
CA ARG A 19 -7.32 10.64 -14.95
C ARG A 19 -6.31 10.04 -15.93
N GLY A 20 -5.04 9.93 -15.53
CA GLY A 20 -3.98 9.32 -16.32
C GLY A 20 -4.22 7.83 -16.55
N ALA A 21 -4.63 7.11 -15.51
CA ALA A 21 -5.01 5.71 -15.60
C ALA A 21 -6.15 5.48 -16.61
N LYS A 22 -7.19 6.33 -16.60
CA LYS A 22 -8.30 6.27 -17.57
C LYS A 22 -7.85 6.57 -19.01
N MET A 23 -6.96 7.56 -19.19
CA MET A 23 -6.39 7.86 -20.50
C MET A 23 -5.56 6.69 -21.03
N ALA A 24 -4.74 6.08 -20.17
CA ALA A 24 -3.90 4.94 -20.50
C ALA A 24 -4.74 3.72 -20.89
N ASP A 25 -5.80 3.38 -20.13
CA ASP A 25 -6.73 2.30 -20.48
C ASP A 25 -7.30 2.48 -21.90
N THR A 26 -7.76 3.69 -22.23
CA THR A 26 -8.32 4.02 -23.54
C THR A 26 -7.28 3.82 -24.66
N ILE A 27 -6.05 4.29 -24.45
CA ILE A 27 -4.97 4.17 -25.42
C ILE A 27 -4.53 2.71 -25.60
N PHE A 28 -4.33 1.98 -24.50
CA PHE A 28 -3.87 0.59 -24.54
C PHE A 28 -4.90 -0.34 -25.17
N ARG A 29 -6.21 -0.11 -24.95
CA ARG A 29 -7.28 -0.81 -25.68
C ARG A 29 -7.21 -0.55 -27.18
N ARG A 30 -6.98 0.71 -27.60
CA ARG A 30 -6.82 1.07 -29.01
C ARG A 30 -5.59 0.39 -29.64
N LEU A 31 -4.51 0.25 -28.88
CA LEU A 31 -3.29 -0.45 -29.28
C LEU A 31 -3.40 -1.97 -29.20
N ARG A 32 -4.54 -2.51 -28.74
CA ARG A 32 -4.83 -3.95 -28.64
C ARG A 32 -3.86 -4.71 -27.72
N LEU A 33 -3.43 -4.09 -26.63
CA LEU A 33 -2.73 -4.80 -25.56
C LEU A 33 -3.66 -5.84 -24.92
N SER A 34 -3.08 -6.88 -24.34
CA SER A 34 -3.84 -7.87 -23.59
C SER A 34 -4.52 -7.25 -22.36
N ASN A 35 -5.62 -7.85 -21.91
CA ASN A 35 -6.32 -7.40 -20.71
C ASN A 35 -5.40 -7.36 -19.48
N ASN A 36 -4.44 -8.29 -19.40
CA ASN A 36 -3.47 -8.34 -18.30
C ASN A 36 -2.50 -7.16 -18.34
N GLU A 37 -1.92 -6.85 -19.50
CA GLU A 37 -1.02 -5.70 -19.66
C GLU A 37 -1.74 -4.37 -19.37
N ILE A 38 -2.99 -4.24 -19.80
CA ILE A 38 -3.83 -3.08 -19.49
C ILE A 38 -4.04 -2.97 -17.98
N ALA A 39 -4.45 -4.06 -17.32
CA ALA A 39 -4.74 -4.07 -15.89
C ALA A 39 -3.49 -3.69 -15.06
N ILE A 40 -2.34 -4.29 -15.36
CA ILE A 40 -1.06 -3.98 -14.71
C ILE A 40 -0.71 -2.51 -14.91
N SER A 41 -0.69 -2.03 -16.16
CA SER A 41 -0.26 -0.67 -16.47
C SER A 41 -1.17 0.39 -15.86
N VAL A 42 -2.49 0.17 -15.92
CA VAL A 42 -3.49 1.08 -15.34
C VAL A 42 -3.35 1.15 -13.82
N ARG A 43 -3.21 0.01 -13.14
CA ARG A 43 -3.01 -0.01 -11.68
C ARG A 43 -1.68 0.62 -11.27
N THR A 44 -0.61 0.37 -12.02
CA THR A 44 0.69 1.00 -11.77
C THR A 44 0.60 2.52 -11.90
N ILE A 45 -0.07 3.05 -12.93
CA ILE A 45 -0.31 4.49 -13.12
C ILE A 45 -1.20 5.05 -12.02
N GLU A 46 -2.27 4.36 -11.63
CA GLU A 46 -3.19 4.86 -10.62
C GLU A 46 -2.53 4.97 -9.23
N GLN A 47 -1.62 4.06 -8.91
CA GLN A 47 -1.01 3.97 -7.58
C GLN A 47 0.42 4.56 -7.51
N HIS A 48 0.92 5.16 -8.60
CA HIS A 48 2.33 5.56 -8.72
C HIS A 48 2.81 6.61 -7.68
N LEU A 49 1.92 7.41 -7.09
CA LEU A 49 2.30 8.37 -6.06
C LEU A 49 2.50 7.76 -4.67
N ARG A 50 2.06 6.51 -4.42
CA ARG A 50 2.12 5.90 -3.10
C ARG A 50 3.53 5.89 -2.48
N PRO A 51 4.62 5.55 -3.20
CA PRO A 51 5.96 5.62 -2.62
C PRO A 51 6.35 7.04 -2.18
N ALA A 52 6.00 8.06 -2.97
CA ALA A 52 6.25 9.46 -2.62
C ALA A 52 5.41 9.92 -1.42
N GLN A 53 4.18 9.41 -1.28
CA GLN A 53 3.34 9.67 -0.12
C GLN A 53 3.91 9.02 1.15
N LEU A 54 4.39 7.76 1.06
CA LEU A 54 5.06 7.08 2.17
C LEU A 54 6.35 7.80 2.59
N ALA A 55 7.11 8.30 1.62
CA ALA A 55 8.35 9.04 1.85
C ALA A 55 8.15 10.39 2.57
N ARG A 56 6.91 10.85 2.79
CA ARG A 56 6.65 12.04 3.63
C ARG A 56 6.92 11.78 5.11
N ALA A 57 6.84 10.51 5.54
CA ALA A 57 7.21 10.13 6.88
C ALA A 57 8.73 9.93 6.96
N ALA A 58 9.35 10.34 8.08
CA ALA A 58 10.77 10.13 8.32
C ALA A 58 11.13 8.63 8.34
N ASN A 59 10.23 7.80 8.90
CA ASN A 59 10.35 6.35 8.93
C ASN A 59 9.03 5.71 8.48
N VAL A 60 9.11 4.69 7.63
CA VAL A 60 7.93 3.94 7.17
C VAL A 60 7.65 2.78 8.11
N ALA A 61 6.52 2.83 8.81
CA ALA A 61 6.09 1.76 9.71
C ALA A 61 5.77 0.47 8.94
N ASN A 62 6.00 -0.70 9.54
CA ASN A 62 5.72 -1.99 8.90
C ASN A 62 4.24 -2.12 8.49
N ARG A 63 3.30 -1.62 9.29
CA ARG A 63 1.88 -1.58 8.92
C ARG A 63 1.62 -0.78 7.63
N ALA A 64 2.36 0.30 7.39
CA ALA A 64 2.24 1.08 6.15
C ALA A 64 2.81 0.32 4.95
N ILE A 65 3.88 -0.45 5.14
CA ILE A 65 4.47 -1.33 4.13
C ILE A 65 3.51 -2.47 3.77
N TYR A 66 2.91 -3.10 4.78
CA TYR A 66 1.88 -4.12 4.60
C TYR A 66 0.71 -3.60 3.78
N ARG A 67 0.14 -2.45 4.17
CA ARG A 67 -0.95 -1.79 3.43
C ARG A 67 -0.55 -1.44 2.00
N PHE A 68 0.68 -0.97 1.79
CA PHE A 68 1.20 -0.67 0.46
C PHE A 68 1.13 -1.91 -0.44
N PHE A 69 1.70 -3.04 -0.02
CA PHE A 69 1.72 -4.25 -0.84
C PHE A 69 0.35 -4.93 -0.95
N ARG A 70 -0.48 -4.89 0.10
CA ARG A 70 -1.86 -5.38 0.05
C ARG A 70 -2.68 -4.62 -1.00
N ASP A 71 -2.65 -3.29 -0.95
CA ASP A 71 -3.47 -2.46 -1.82
C ASP A 71 -2.97 -2.46 -3.28
N THR A 72 -1.65 -2.57 -3.46
CA THR A 72 -1.02 -2.59 -4.80
C THR A 72 -0.99 -3.99 -5.40
N GLY A 73 -1.07 -5.04 -4.58
CA GLY A 73 -1.05 -6.43 -5.01
C GLY A 73 0.21 -6.77 -5.80
N ASP A 74 0.02 -7.38 -6.96
CA ASP A 74 1.05 -7.85 -7.89
C ASP A 74 1.90 -6.73 -8.51
N VAL A 75 1.39 -5.49 -8.58
CA VAL A 75 2.12 -4.36 -9.19
C VAL A 75 2.98 -3.55 -8.19
N GLY A 76 3.05 -3.96 -6.92
CA GLY A 76 3.77 -3.21 -5.88
C GLY A 76 5.25 -2.96 -6.21
N ILE A 77 5.90 -3.92 -6.87
CA ILE A 77 7.29 -3.78 -7.32
C ILE A 77 7.40 -2.86 -8.54
N ASP A 78 6.49 -2.99 -9.50
CA ASP A 78 6.46 -2.12 -10.69
C ASP A 78 6.30 -0.65 -10.30
N ILE A 79 5.47 -0.38 -9.29
CA ILE A 79 5.29 0.96 -8.73
C ILE A 79 6.58 1.48 -8.09
N CYS A 80 7.33 0.64 -7.38
CA CYS A 80 8.63 1.02 -6.82
C CYS A 80 9.65 1.38 -7.92
N VAL A 81 9.69 0.60 -9.00
CA VAL A 81 10.56 0.85 -10.16
C VAL A 81 10.14 2.13 -10.89
N LEU A 82 8.85 2.32 -11.11
CA LEU A 82 8.31 3.53 -11.75
C LEU A 82 8.63 4.78 -10.93
N ALA A 83 8.47 4.74 -9.61
CA ALA A 83 8.79 5.87 -8.74
C ALA A 83 10.28 6.25 -8.80
N LEU A 84 11.18 5.27 -8.90
CA LEU A 84 12.60 5.52 -9.11
C LEU A 84 12.87 6.15 -10.49
N ALA A 85 12.24 5.63 -11.54
CA ALA A 85 12.38 6.19 -12.88
C ALA A 85 11.87 7.63 -12.96
N ASP A 86 10.72 7.93 -12.34
CA ASP A 86 10.15 9.27 -12.28
C ASP A 86 11.04 10.26 -11.51
N SER A 87 11.67 9.81 -10.41
CA SER A 87 12.60 10.66 -9.66
C SER A 87 13.84 11.02 -10.50
N ARG A 88 14.38 10.05 -11.26
CA ARG A 88 15.56 10.25 -12.12
C ARG A 88 15.28 10.97 -13.43
N GLY A 89 14.04 10.94 -13.92
CA GLY A 89 13.62 11.62 -15.15
C GLY A 89 13.47 13.13 -15.02
N LYS A 90 13.43 13.68 -13.79
CA LYS A 90 13.28 15.12 -13.54
C LYS A 90 14.57 15.85 -13.91
N SER A 91 14.52 16.65 -14.97
CA SER A 91 15.63 17.46 -15.46
C SER A 91 15.98 18.61 -14.51
N SER A 92 16.72 18.30 -13.45
CA SER A 92 17.71 19.16 -12.79
C SER A 92 18.22 18.37 -11.57
N PRO A 93 19.48 17.93 -11.53
CA PRO A 93 20.03 17.37 -10.31
C PRO A 93 20.16 18.52 -9.32
N VAL A 94 19.15 18.69 -8.46
CA VAL A 94 19.43 19.30 -7.16
C VAL A 94 20.31 18.27 -6.46
N VAL A 95 21.63 18.52 -6.54
CA VAL A 95 22.61 17.78 -5.75
C VAL A 95 22.12 17.85 -4.29
N ASP A 96 22.00 16.69 -3.66
CA ASP A 96 21.51 16.54 -2.28
C ASP A 96 20.05 16.95 -2.02
N ASP A 97 19.11 16.72 -2.96
CA ASP A 97 17.68 16.83 -2.66
C ASP A 97 17.25 15.88 -1.52
N PRO A 98 16.86 16.39 -0.33
CA PRO A 98 16.43 15.55 0.78
C PRO A 98 15.18 14.73 0.45
N GLN A 99 14.33 15.20 -0.46
CA GLN A 99 13.12 14.48 -0.85
C GLN A 99 13.45 13.27 -1.73
N ASP A 100 14.37 13.40 -2.70
CA ASP A 100 14.88 12.25 -3.44
C ASP A 100 15.60 11.26 -2.52
N ALA A 101 16.44 11.76 -1.59
CA ALA A 101 17.11 10.90 -0.62
C ALA A 101 16.10 10.09 0.23
N GLN A 102 15.04 10.73 0.72
CA GLN A 102 14.00 10.08 1.51
C GLN A 102 13.16 9.10 0.68
N LEU A 103 12.85 9.44 -0.58
CA LEU A 103 12.16 8.54 -1.50
C LEU A 103 12.99 7.28 -1.75
N ARG A 104 14.29 7.42 -2.03
CA ARG A 104 15.20 6.26 -2.23
C ARG A 104 15.32 5.39 -0.99
N SER A 105 15.39 6.00 0.19
CA SER A 105 15.38 5.27 1.47
C SER A 105 14.08 4.47 1.65
N THR A 106 12.94 5.10 1.33
CA THR A 106 11.62 4.45 1.38
C THR A 106 11.52 3.29 0.39
N LEU A 107 11.93 3.50 -0.87
CA LEU A 107 11.96 2.45 -1.90
C LEU A 107 12.88 1.30 -1.50
N THR A 108 14.05 1.59 -0.93
CA THR A 108 14.98 0.57 -0.43
C THR A 108 14.31 -0.26 0.66
N THR A 109 13.65 0.39 1.63
CA THR A 109 12.92 -0.28 2.70
C THR A 109 11.79 -1.18 2.17
N LEU A 110 10.99 -0.69 1.21
CA LEU A 110 9.93 -1.48 0.56
C LEU A 110 10.50 -2.73 -0.12
N LEU A 111 11.54 -2.57 -0.93
CA LEU A 111 12.19 -3.67 -1.66
C LEU A 111 12.85 -4.67 -0.70
N GLU A 112 13.52 -4.20 0.35
CA GLU A 112 14.11 -5.08 1.35
C GLU A 112 13.05 -5.90 2.09
N ARG A 113 11.94 -5.30 2.49
CA ARG A 113 10.83 -6.04 3.12
C ARG A 113 10.22 -7.06 2.17
N TYR A 114 10.06 -6.71 0.89
CA TYR A 114 9.53 -7.63 -0.11
C TYR A 114 10.44 -8.83 -0.36
N TYR A 115 11.73 -8.61 -0.61
CA TYR A 115 12.63 -9.70 -1.01
C TYR A 115 13.22 -10.47 0.17
N ARG A 116 13.44 -9.84 1.33
CA ARG A 116 14.12 -10.48 2.47
C ARG A 116 13.19 -10.88 3.61
N ALA A 117 12.02 -10.27 3.73
CA ALA A 117 11.10 -10.54 4.84
C ALA A 117 9.60 -10.57 4.41
N PRO A 118 9.23 -11.21 3.29
CA PRO A 118 7.87 -11.12 2.77
C PRO A 118 6.82 -11.65 3.75
N GLN A 119 7.09 -12.76 4.42
CA GLN A 119 6.18 -13.37 5.41
C GLN A 119 6.11 -12.60 6.73
N ALA A 120 7.01 -11.65 6.99
CA ALA A 120 6.96 -10.85 8.20
C ALA A 120 6.08 -9.61 8.01
N VAL A 121 6.16 -8.96 6.85
CA VAL A 121 5.58 -7.62 6.64
C VAL A 121 4.71 -7.51 5.40
N VAL A 122 5.00 -8.24 4.32
CA VAL A 122 4.31 -8.07 3.03
C VAL A 122 3.07 -8.95 2.92
N ALA A 123 3.22 -10.24 3.22
CA ALA A 123 2.19 -11.25 3.16
C ALA A 123 2.32 -12.20 4.37
N PRO A 124 2.06 -11.69 5.59
CA PRO A 124 2.06 -12.53 6.77
C PRO A 124 1.11 -13.73 6.64
N PRO A 125 1.56 -14.95 7.01
CA PRO A 125 0.69 -16.12 7.01
C PRO A 125 -0.43 -15.92 8.04
N ALA A 126 -1.64 -16.33 7.68
CA ALA A 126 -2.78 -16.19 8.57
C ALA A 126 -2.59 -17.06 9.83
N LEU A 127 -2.65 -16.42 11.00
CA LEU A 127 -2.62 -17.11 12.30
C LEU A 127 -3.96 -17.76 12.64
N VAL A 128 -5.07 -17.16 12.20
CA VAL A 128 -6.44 -17.64 12.42
C VAL A 128 -7.28 -17.48 11.15
N ASP A 129 -8.31 -18.30 11.00
CA ASP A 129 -9.30 -18.18 9.94
C ASP A 129 -10.65 -17.64 10.46
N GLY A 130 -11.56 -17.30 9.54
CA GLY A 130 -12.87 -16.77 9.92
C GLY A 130 -13.70 -17.74 10.75
N ARG A 131 -13.56 -19.06 10.52
CA ARG A 131 -14.27 -20.09 11.30
C ARG A 131 -13.80 -20.12 12.74
N THR A 132 -12.50 -19.99 12.96
CA THR A 132 -11.90 -19.87 14.28
C THR A 132 -12.45 -18.64 15.00
N LEU A 133 -12.44 -17.47 14.36
CA LEU A 133 -12.98 -16.25 14.97
C LEU A 133 -14.48 -16.36 15.30
N MET A 134 -15.30 -16.92 14.40
CA MET A 134 -16.73 -17.13 14.66
C MET A 134 -16.96 -18.02 15.89
N ARG A 135 -16.21 -19.12 16.00
CA ARG A 135 -16.34 -20.05 17.13
C ARG A 135 -15.86 -19.42 18.45
N GLU A 136 -14.68 -18.80 18.45
CA GLU A 136 -14.04 -18.30 19.68
C GLU A 136 -14.69 -17.02 20.25
N LEU A 137 -15.34 -16.24 19.38
CA LEU A 137 -15.98 -14.96 19.72
C LEU A 137 -17.51 -15.02 19.63
N ASN A 138 -18.08 -16.17 19.27
CA ASN A 138 -19.51 -16.34 19.02
C ASN A 138 -20.08 -15.29 18.03
N MET A 139 -19.31 -14.96 16.99
CA MET A 139 -19.69 -13.97 15.99
C MET A 139 -20.47 -14.64 14.84
N PRO A 140 -21.57 -14.04 14.36
CA PRO A 140 -22.25 -14.52 13.17
C PRO A 140 -21.41 -14.25 11.91
N PRO A 141 -21.61 -15.03 10.83
CA PRO A 141 -20.96 -14.78 9.55
C PRO A 141 -21.30 -13.37 9.02
N GLY A 142 -20.30 -12.63 8.53
CA GLY A 142 -20.50 -11.32 7.93
C GLY A 142 -19.21 -10.51 7.70
N PRO A 143 -19.32 -9.29 7.13
CA PRO A 143 -18.18 -8.44 6.77
C PRO A 143 -17.24 -8.12 7.94
N ARG A 144 -17.78 -8.05 9.16
CA ARG A 144 -17.00 -7.82 10.38
C ARG A 144 -15.89 -8.85 10.60
N ILE A 145 -16.08 -10.10 10.17
CA ILE A 145 -15.04 -11.13 10.28
C ILE A 145 -13.87 -10.78 9.35
N GLY A 146 -14.16 -10.30 8.14
CA GLY A 146 -13.14 -9.84 7.20
C GLY A 146 -12.36 -8.64 7.75
N GLU A 147 -13.06 -7.65 8.31
CA GLU A 147 -12.43 -6.49 8.96
C GLU A 147 -11.51 -6.91 10.10
N LEU A 148 -11.95 -7.87 10.92
CA LEU A 148 -11.20 -8.35 12.07
C LEU A 148 -9.98 -9.17 11.64
N LEU A 149 -10.12 -10.08 10.66
CA LEU A 149 -9.00 -10.80 10.07
C LEU A 149 -7.95 -9.84 9.49
N GLU A 150 -8.41 -8.77 8.85
CA GLU A 150 -7.52 -7.76 8.30
C GLU A 150 -6.80 -6.97 9.39
N ALA A 151 -7.51 -6.56 10.45
CA ALA A 151 -6.90 -5.88 11.59
C ALA A 151 -5.84 -6.77 12.28
N ILE A 152 -6.09 -8.08 12.38
CA ILE A 152 -5.11 -9.05 12.90
C ILE A 152 -3.87 -9.11 12.01
N ARG A 153 -4.02 -9.15 10.68
CA ARG A 153 -2.87 -9.16 9.75
C ARG A 153 -2.07 -7.87 9.79
N GLU A 154 -2.74 -6.73 9.91
CA GLU A 154 -2.07 -5.43 10.10
C GLU A 154 -1.25 -5.40 11.39
N ALA A 155 -1.83 -5.90 12.50
CA ALA A 155 -1.13 -6.02 13.78
C ALA A 155 0.02 -7.04 13.73
N GLN A 156 -0.14 -8.11 12.94
CA GLN A 156 0.92 -9.10 12.71
C GLN A 156 2.10 -8.51 11.94
N ALA A 157 1.84 -7.75 10.87
CA ALA A 157 2.89 -7.06 10.13
C ALA A 157 3.66 -6.05 11.00
N ASP A 158 2.98 -5.44 11.97
CA ASP A 158 3.57 -4.51 12.93
C ASP A 158 4.31 -5.22 14.08
N GLY A 159 4.18 -6.55 14.19
CA GLY A 159 4.77 -7.36 15.24
C GLY A 159 4.03 -7.33 16.57
N GLU A 160 2.85 -6.72 16.64
CA GLU A 160 1.98 -6.72 17.82
C GLU A 160 1.34 -8.09 18.06
N VAL A 161 1.06 -8.84 16.99
CA VAL A 161 0.44 -10.17 17.02
C VAL A 161 1.39 -11.18 16.39
N LYS A 162 1.81 -12.21 17.13
CA LYS A 162 2.78 -13.20 16.63
C LYS A 162 2.28 -14.64 16.70
N THR A 163 1.31 -14.90 17.59
CA THR A 163 0.77 -16.24 17.82
C THR A 163 -0.74 -16.28 17.63
N VAL A 164 -1.28 -17.51 17.61
CA VAL A 164 -2.73 -17.73 17.59
C VAL A 164 -3.37 -17.12 18.84
N GLU A 165 -2.73 -17.27 19.99
CA GLU A 165 -3.18 -16.73 21.27
C GLU A 165 -3.20 -15.20 21.24
N ASP A 166 -2.16 -14.56 20.68
CA ASP A 166 -2.13 -13.10 20.49
C ASP A 166 -3.28 -12.65 19.59
N ALA A 167 -3.53 -13.37 18.49
CA ALA A 167 -4.59 -13.03 17.55
C ALA A 167 -5.98 -13.10 18.20
N LEU A 168 -6.24 -14.12 19.01
CA LEU A 168 -7.50 -14.24 19.75
C LEU A 168 -7.64 -13.17 20.84
N ALA A 169 -6.56 -12.85 21.55
CA ALA A 169 -6.54 -11.79 22.55
C ALA A 169 -6.78 -10.41 21.91
N PHE A 170 -6.11 -10.13 20.79
CA PHE A 170 -6.32 -8.93 19.99
C PHE A 170 -7.78 -8.83 19.53
N ALA A 171 -8.34 -9.93 19.02
CA ALA A 171 -9.70 -9.96 18.53
C ALA A 171 -10.75 -9.64 19.60
N ARG A 172 -10.58 -10.18 20.81
CA ARG A 172 -11.46 -9.86 21.95
C ARG A 172 -11.41 -8.36 22.30
N LYS A 173 -10.22 -7.75 22.28
CA LYS A 173 -10.04 -6.30 22.53
C LYS A 173 -10.63 -5.43 21.42
N TRP A 174 -10.48 -5.86 20.16
CA TRP A 174 -11.01 -5.14 19.01
C TRP A 174 -12.54 -5.05 19.04
N GLU A 175 -13.20 -6.14 19.45
CA GLU A 175 -14.66 -6.18 19.61
C GLU A 175 -15.16 -5.26 20.73
N THR A 176 -14.51 -5.26 21.91
CA THR A 176 -14.92 -4.40 23.02
C THR A 176 -14.69 -2.92 22.73
N GLY A 177 -13.59 -2.57 22.05
CA GLY A 177 -13.27 -1.20 21.64
C GLY A 177 -14.24 -0.60 20.62
N LYS A 178 -14.83 -1.41 19.74
CA LYS A 178 -15.86 -0.94 18.78
C LYS A 178 -17.27 -0.86 19.37
N GLN A 179 -17.58 -1.65 20.41
CA GLN A 179 -18.89 -1.57 21.08
C GLN A 179 -19.07 -0.31 21.92
N GLY A 180 -17.98 0.27 22.44
CA GLY A 180 -18.01 1.55 23.18
C GLY A 180 -18.07 2.81 22.31
N ASN A 181 -18.03 2.66 20.98
CA ASN A 181 -18.03 3.77 20.02
C ASN A 181 -19.30 3.76 19.13
N ARG A 182 -20.37 3.12 19.62
CA ARG A 182 -21.71 3.05 19.03
C ARG A 182 -22.74 3.68 19.94
#